data_AF-G2FX79-F1
#
_entry.id   AF-G2FX79-F1
#
_cell.length_a   1.000
_cell.length_b   1.000
_cell.length_c   1.000
_cell.angle_alpha   90.00
_cell.angle_beta   90.00
_cell.angle_gamma   90.00
#
_symmetry.space_group_name_H-M   'P 1'
#
loop_
_entity.id
_entity.type
_entity.pdbx_description
1 polymer ?
#
loop_
_entity_poly.entity_id
_entity_poly.type
_entity_poly.pdbx_seq_one_letter_code
_entity_poly.pdbx_strand_id
1 'polypeptide(L)' 'MISVGIDVSKGKSIVCFLKPYGEILHKPFEVKHTESDLKTLVDKINTLKEETRVVME' A
#
# COMPACT_ATOMS: atom_id res chain seq x y z
N MET A 1 13.30 -5.04 -3.08
CA MET A 1 11.93 -5.60 -3.13
C MET A 1 11.10 -4.90 -2.09
N ILE A 2 10.02 -4.25 -2.48
CA ILE A 2 9.11 -3.54 -1.58
C ILE A 2 7.86 -4.40 -1.36
N SER A 3 7.43 -4.52 -0.11
CA SER A 3 6.19 -5.19 0.26
C SER A 3 5.12 -4.14 0.55
N VAL A 4 3.98 -4.24 -0.11
CA VAL A 4 2.79 -3.43 0.16
C VAL A 4 1.78 -4.32 0.86
N GLY A 5 1.59 -4.11 2.16
CA GLY A 5 0.59 -4.81 2.96
C GLY A 5 -0.72 -4.02 2.94
N ILE A 6 -1.83 -4.67 2.62
CA ILE A 6 -3.18 -4.11 2.57
C ILE A 6 -4.09 -4.95 3.47
N ASP A 7 -4.49 -4.40 4.61
CA ASP A 7 -5.50 -4.99 5.48
C ASP A 7 -6.88 -4.44 5.06
N VAL A 8 -7.76 -5.31 4.56
CA VAL A 8 -9.02 -4.91 3.92
C VAL A 8 -10.19 -4.99 4.89
N SER A 9 -10.92 -3.88 5.01
CA SER A 9 -12.17 -3.81 5.75
C SER A 9 -13.29 -3.24 4.88
N LYS A 10 -14.54 -3.33 5.34
CA LYS A 10 -15.68 -2.75 4.59
C LYS A 10 -15.52 -1.24 4.47
N GLY A 11 -15.36 -0.75 3.24
CA GLY A 11 -15.34 0.68 2.89
C GLY A 11 -13.97 1.35 3.01
N LYS A 12 -12.95 0.68 3.55
CA LYS A 12 -11.58 1.19 3.64
C LYS A 12 -10.57 0.08 3.89
N SER A 13 -9.31 0.35 3.56
CA SER A 13 -8.17 -0.52 3.87
C SER A 13 -7.08 0.25 4.61
N ILE A 14 -6.30 -0.45 5.43
CA ILE A 14 -5.05 0.07 6.00
C ILE A 14 -3.90 -0.43 5.14
N VAL A 15 -3.07 0.49 4.64
CA VAL A 15 -1.98 0.18 3.72
C VAL A 15 -0.64 0.58 4.32
N CYS A 16 0.36 -0.29 4.23
CA CYS A 16 1.73 -0.05 4.70
C CYS A 16 2.76 -0.47 3.63
N PHE A 17 3.84 0.29 3.49
CA PHE A 17 4.91 0.01 2.51
C PHE A 17 6.20 -0.27 3.28
N LEU A 18 6.76 -1.46 3.06
CA LEU A 18 7.89 -1.99 3.81
C LEU A 18 9.00 -2.45 2.87
N LYS A 19 10.24 -2.20 3.26
CA LYS A 19 11.43 -2.82 2.69
C LYS A 19 11.87 -4.01 3.55
N PRO A 20 12.79 -4.86 3.04
CA PRO A 20 13.35 -5.96 3.82
C PRO A 20 13.97 -5.43 5.11
N TYR A 21 14.01 -6.28 6.14
CA TYR A 21 14.52 -5.92 7.46
C TYR A 21 13.71 -4.83 8.21
N GLY A 22 12.48 -4.55 7.77
CA GLY A 22 11.52 -3.71 8.51
C GLY A 22 11.68 -2.21 8.29
N GLU A 23 12.42 -1.77 7.27
CA GLU A 23 12.46 -0.36 6.88
C GLU A 23 11.07 0.09 6.39
N ILE A 24 10.49 1.10 7.04
CA ILE A 24 9.18 1.64 6.72
C ILE A 24 9.33 2.76 5.69
N LEU A 25 8.84 2.54 4.46
CA LEU A 25 8.76 3.57 3.43
C LEU A 25 7.55 4.48 3.64
N HIS A 26 6.41 3.87 3.95
CA HIS A 26 5.19 4.58 4.33
C HIS A 26 4.61 3.93 5.58
N LYS A 27 4.44 4.75 6.64
CA LYS A 27 3.68 4.36 7.82
C LYS A 27 2.26 3.96 7.42
N PRO A 28 1.60 3.06 8.18
CA PRO A 28 0.23 2.66 7.90
C PRO A 28 -0.70 3.85 7.67
N PHE A 29 -1.44 3.84 6.56
CA PHE A 29 -2.39 4.89 6.20
C PHE A 29 -3.70 4.30 5.71
N GLU A 30 -4.79 5.05 5.92
CA GLU A 30 -6.12 4.67 5.45
C GLU A 30 -6.28 4.98 3.96
N VAL A 31 -6.88 4.05 3.23
CA VAL A 31 -7.35 4.23 1.85
C VAL A 31 -8.83 3.91 1.83
N LYS A 32 -9.69 4.89 1.52
CA LYS A 32 -11.12 4.64 1.38
C LYS A 32 -11.37 3.90 0.07
N HIS A 33 -12.43 3.10 0.02
CA HIS A 33 -12.83 2.39 -1.20
C HIS A 33 -13.60 3.30 -2.17
N THR A 34 -13.03 4.49 -2.44
CA THR A 34 -13.49 5.43 -3.47
C THR A 34 -12.57 5.34 -4.68
N GLU A 35 -13.08 5.68 -5.86
CA GLU A 35 -12.27 5.69 -7.09
C GLU A 35 -11.03 6.58 -6.95
N SER A 36 -11.18 7.76 -6.34
CA SER A 36 -10.09 8.71 -6.13
C SER A 36 -8.95 8.16 -5.27
N ASP A 37 -9.30 7.50 -4.16
CA ASP A 37 -8.33 7.03 -3.18
C ASP A 37 -7.62 5.77 -3.68
N LEU A 38 -8.36 4.88 -4.36
CA LEU A 38 -7.79 3.71 -5.02
C LEU A 38 -6.86 4.12 -6.16
N LYS A 39 -7.22 5.13 -6.96
CA LYS A 39 -6.33 5.68 -7.98
C LYS A 39 -5.06 6.28 -7.37
N THR A 40 -5.20 7.03 -6.29
CA THR A 40 -4.06 7.59 -5.55
C THR A 40 -3.15 6.49 -5.00
N LEU A 41 -3.71 5.37 -4.53
CA LEU A 41 -2.93 4.21 -4.08
C LEU A 41 -2.15 3.58 -5.25
N VAL A 42 -2.80 3.39 -6.40
CA VAL A 42 -2.14 2.86 -7.61
C VAL A 42 -1.00 3.78 -8.06
N ASP A 43 -1.23 5.09 -8.09
CA ASP A 43 -0.21 6.07 -8.45
C ASP A 43 1.00 5.99 -7.50
N LYS A 44 0.77 5.88 -6.19
CA LYS A 44 1.83 5.67 -5.19
C LYS A 44 2.63 4.39 -5.45
N ILE A 45 1.95 3.27 -5.71
CA ILE A 45 2.62 1.98 -6.00
C ILE A 45 3.46 2.09 -7.28
N ASN A 46 2.95 2.75 -8.33
CA ASN A 46 3.67 2.93 -9.59
C ASN A 46 4.90 3.83 -9.48
N THR A 47 5.01 4.67 -8.43
CA THR A 47 6.23 5.45 -8.19
C THR A 47 7.41 4.62 -7.67
N LEU A 48 7.16 3.39 -7.22
CA LEU A 48 8.18 2.50 -6.69
C LEU A 48 9.05 1.94 -7.83
N LYS A 49 10.37 2.13 -7.74
CA LYS A 49 11.34 1.70 -8.77
C LYS A 49 11.85 0.28 -8.57
N GLU A 50 11.51 -0.35 -7.46
CA GLU A 50 11.96 -1.70 -7.10
C GLU A 50 10.83 -2.70 -7.35
N GLU A 51 11.19 -3.97 -7.51
CA GLU A 51 10.22 -5.07 -7.53
C GLU A 51 9.28 -4.95 -6.32
N THR A 52 7.98 -4.90 -6.59
CA THR A 52 6.95 -4.67 -5.58
C THR A 52 6.04 -5.89 -5.49
N ARG A 53 5.86 -6.40 -4.26
CA ARG A 53 4.92 -7.47 -3.93
C ARG A 53 3.78 -6.90 -3.11
N VAL A 54 2.56 -7.05 -3.60
CA VAL A 54 1.35 -6.69 -2.87
C VAL A 54 0.81 -7.92 -2.15
N VAL A 55 0.51 -7.78 -0.86
CA VAL A 55 -0.18 -8.78 -0.05
C VAL A 55 -1.42 -8.13 0.51
N MET A 56 -2.54 -8.82 0.38
CA MET A 56 -3.85 -8.32 0.78
C MET A 56 -4.52 -9.37 1.66
N GLU A 57 -4.95 -8.96 2.85
CA GLU A 57 -5.56 -9.80 3.89
C GLU A 57 -7.00 -9.32 4.19
#